data_AF-A0A848LS39-F1
#
_entry.id   AF-A0A848LS39-F1
#
_cell.length_a   1.000
_cell.length_b   1.000
_cell.length_c   1.000
_cell.angle_alpha   90.00
_cell.angle_beta   90.00
_cell.angle_gamma   90.00
#
_symmetry.space_group_name_H-M   'P 1'
#
loop_
_entity.id
_entity.type
_entity.pdbx_description
1 polymer ?
#
loop_
_entity_poly.entity_id
_entity_poly.type
_entity_poly.pdbx_seq_one_letter_code
_entity_poly.pdbx_strand_id
1 'polypeptide(L)'
;MHRVLTPLALGLSVLSLTACSPKTPPRTETQPPPAPPIRVPPGCESSQAGEYYHAENPAFRYYGEDDGGTLSLAVVRARPEGGAEVPDAGAASIVLQRTPQGFVGETRATGFTGSGAPCPVVFPTEVVTCADTGLTLRSAASASIDEGCRPAPSGAPAVRLQQVLLRGSPDAGT
;
A
#
# COMPACT_ATOMS: atom_id res chain seq x y z
N MET A 1 -30.01 -93.75 -10.95
CA MET A 1 -29.76 -94.15 -12.36
C MET A 1 -28.96 -93.01 -13.00
N HIS A 2 -27.63 -93.14 -13.06
CA HIS A 2 -26.82 -93.49 -14.24
C HIS A 2 -26.52 -92.34 -15.22
N ARG A 3 -25.23 -91.97 -15.23
CA ARG A 3 -24.33 -91.54 -16.34
C ARG A 3 -24.72 -90.29 -17.14
N VAL A 4 -24.00 -89.17 -16.98
CA VAL A 4 -22.70 -88.79 -17.60
C VAL A 4 -22.79 -88.59 -19.12
N LEU A 5 -22.55 -87.35 -19.58
CA LEU A 5 -21.67 -87.02 -20.71
C LEU A 5 -21.43 -85.50 -20.81
N THR A 6 -20.19 -85.09 -20.57
CA THR A 6 -19.55 -83.84 -21.00
C THR A 6 -19.11 -83.99 -22.47
N PRO A 7 -18.98 -82.93 -23.30
CA PRO A 7 -17.71 -82.20 -23.34
C PRO A 7 -17.75 -80.70 -23.78
N LEU A 8 -16.66 -80.00 -23.40
CA LEU A 8 -15.92 -78.89 -24.02
C LEU A 8 -16.58 -78.00 -25.10
N ALA A 9 -16.45 -76.67 -24.95
CA ALA A 9 -15.37 -75.91 -25.63
C ALA A 9 -15.41 -74.38 -25.35
N LEU A 10 -14.21 -73.86 -25.02
CA LEU A 10 -13.60 -72.55 -25.32
C LEU A 10 -14.47 -71.28 -25.43
N GLY A 11 -14.08 -70.25 -24.65
CA GLY A 11 -14.51 -68.88 -24.94
C GLY A 11 -13.92 -67.77 -24.08
N LEU A 12 -12.70 -67.36 -24.42
CA LEU A 12 -12.05 -66.07 -24.17
C LEU A 12 -11.93 -65.52 -22.73
N SER A 13 -10.70 -65.64 -22.24
CA SER A 13 -10.07 -64.77 -21.24
C SER A 13 -10.07 -63.30 -21.70
N VAL A 14 -10.71 -62.43 -20.93
CA VAL A 14 -10.41 -60.99 -20.94
C VAL A 14 -9.84 -60.65 -19.56
N LEU A 15 -8.51 -60.56 -19.49
CA LEU A 15 -7.81 -60.04 -18.31
C LEU A 15 -8.07 -58.54 -18.23
N SER A 16 -9.03 -58.15 -17.39
CA SER A 16 -9.21 -56.77 -16.97
C SER A 16 -8.02 -56.35 -16.10
N LEU A 17 -7.04 -55.67 -16.71
CA LEU A 17 -5.98 -54.95 -16.00
C LEU A 17 -6.64 -53.85 -15.16
N THR A 18 -6.87 -54.11 -13.88
CA THR A 18 -7.20 -53.07 -12.90
C THR A 18 -5.96 -52.20 -12.70
N ALA A 19 -5.88 -51.10 -13.44
CA ALA A 19 -4.89 -50.06 -13.23
C ALA A 19 -5.14 -49.40 -11.86
N CYS A 20 -4.25 -49.63 -10.90
CA CYS A 20 -4.23 -48.89 -9.64
C CYS A 20 -4.02 -47.41 -9.94
N SER A 21 -4.95 -46.54 -9.51
CA SER A 21 -4.75 -45.10 -9.54
C SER A 21 -3.53 -44.75 -8.66
N PRO A 22 -2.51 -44.05 -9.17
CA PRO A 22 -1.41 -43.61 -8.33
C PRO A 22 -1.93 -42.61 -7.29
N LYS A 23 -1.80 -42.96 -6.02
CA LYS A 23 -2.05 -42.05 -4.89
C LYS A 23 -1.15 -40.84 -5.05
N THR A 24 -1.72 -39.69 -5.39
CA THR A 24 -0.99 -38.42 -5.45
C THR A 24 -0.28 -38.20 -4.11
N PRO A 25 1.06 -38.04 -4.08
CA PRO A 25 1.75 -37.72 -2.84
C PRO A 25 1.22 -36.37 -2.32
N PRO A 26 1.03 -36.22 -1.00
CA PRO A 26 0.57 -34.96 -0.43
C PRO A 26 1.53 -33.86 -0.87
N ARG A 27 0.99 -32.82 -1.52
CA ARG A 27 1.74 -31.62 -1.86
C ARG A 27 2.09 -30.94 -0.54
N THR A 28 3.33 -31.10 -0.10
CA THR A 28 3.87 -30.29 0.99
C THR A 28 3.85 -28.85 0.50
N GLU A 29 2.88 -28.06 0.94
CA GLU A 29 2.94 -26.61 0.81
C GLU A 29 4.13 -26.13 1.63
N THR A 30 5.20 -25.74 0.93
CA THR A 30 6.30 -25.01 1.56
C THR A 30 5.73 -23.70 2.06
N GLN A 31 5.47 -23.61 3.35
CA GLN A 31 5.11 -22.35 4.00
C GLN A 31 6.20 -21.31 3.68
N PRO A 32 5.85 -20.13 3.14
CA PRO A 32 6.82 -19.07 2.91
C PRO A 32 7.55 -18.75 4.21
N PRO A 33 8.87 -18.49 4.16
CA PRO A 33 9.58 -18.06 5.36
C PRO A 33 8.91 -16.82 5.97
N PRO A 34 8.84 -16.72 7.30
CA PRO A 34 8.26 -15.54 7.96
C PRO A 34 8.98 -14.27 7.49
N ALA A 35 8.21 -13.20 7.26
CA ALA A 35 8.76 -11.93 6.81
C ALA A 35 9.84 -11.43 7.79
N PRO A 36 10.91 -10.77 7.30
CA PRO A 36 11.93 -10.20 8.17
C PRO A 36 11.29 -9.24 9.20
N PRO A 37 11.78 -9.22 10.45
CA PRO A 37 11.27 -8.29 11.46
C PRO A 37 11.55 -6.84 11.03
N ILE A 38 10.50 -6.04 10.94
CA ILE A 38 10.57 -4.62 10.64
C ILE A 38 11.15 -3.90 11.87
N ARG A 39 12.38 -3.39 11.79
CA ARG A 39 12.99 -2.56 12.85
C ARG A 39 12.84 -1.09 12.49
N VAL A 40 11.71 -0.48 12.82
CA VAL A 40 11.50 0.93 12.53
C VAL A 40 12.45 1.84 13.34
N PRO A 41 12.76 3.05 12.84
CA PRO A 41 13.49 4.06 13.58
C PRO A 41 12.79 4.47 14.90
N PRO A 42 13.54 4.98 15.88
CA PRO A 42 12.99 5.51 17.13
C PRO A 42 11.85 6.50 16.92
N GLY A 43 10.79 6.36 17.71
CA GLY A 43 9.57 7.16 17.66
C GLY A 43 8.53 6.64 16.67
N CYS A 44 8.94 5.83 15.69
CA CYS A 44 8.02 5.25 14.72
C CYS A 44 7.46 3.90 15.18
N GLU A 45 7.88 3.31 16.29
CA GLU A 45 7.41 2.01 16.80
C GLU A 45 5.92 1.99 17.10
N SER A 46 5.40 3.12 17.55
CA SER A 46 3.99 3.30 17.90
C SER A 46 3.14 3.62 16.67
N SER A 47 1.82 3.46 16.81
CA SER A 47 0.86 3.90 15.80
C SER A 47 0.99 5.41 15.56
N GLN A 48 1.10 5.78 14.29
CA GLN A 48 1.10 7.16 13.79
C GLN A 48 -0.30 7.59 13.32
N ALA A 49 -1.35 6.92 13.79
CA ALA A 49 -2.72 7.35 13.54
C ALA A 49 -3.04 8.67 14.28
N GLY A 50 -3.93 9.47 13.71
CA GLY A 50 -4.42 10.71 14.30
C GLY A 50 -4.50 11.88 13.33
N GLU A 51 -4.86 13.04 13.86
CA GLU A 51 -4.98 14.27 13.10
C GLU A 51 -3.71 15.12 13.20
N TYR A 52 -3.32 15.70 12.07
CA TYR A 52 -2.19 16.61 11.97
C TYR A 52 -2.54 17.89 11.19
N TYR A 53 -1.81 18.96 11.46
CA TYR A 53 -1.81 20.18 10.65
C TYR A 53 -0.42 20.46 10.10
N HIS A 54 -0.34 21.09 8.93
CA HIS A 54 0.94 21.49 8.37
C HIS A 54 1.49 22.69 9.15
N ALA A 55 2.72 22.58 9.65
CA ALA A 55 3.34 23.62 10.48
C ALA A 55 3.44 24.98 9.76
N GLU A 56 3.79 24.95 8.47
CA GLU A 56 3.99 26.17 7.66
C GLU A 56 2.76 26.59 6.85
N ASN A 57 1.71 25.76 6.79
CA ASN A 57 0.54 26.04 5.96
C ASN A 57 -0.76 25.59 6.63
N PRO A 58 -1.37 26.46 7.45
CA PRO A 58 -2.55 26.11 8.24
C PRO A 58 -3.79 25.80 7.39
N ALA A 59 -3.75 26.00 6.06
CA ALA A 59 -4.83 25.65 5.15
C ALA A 59 -4.97 24.12 4.93
N PHE A 60 -4.04 23.30 5.43
CA PHE A 60 -4.08 21.85 5.26
C PHE A 60 -4.21 21.10 6.59
N ARG A 61 -4.96 20.01 6.55
CA ARG A 61 -5.09 18.99 7.60
C ARG A 61 -4.81 17.62 7.03
N TYR A 62 -4.32 16.73 7.89
CA TYR A 62 -3.96 15.36 7.55
C TYR A 62 -4.64 14.41 8.51
N TYR A 63 -5.29 13.39 7.98
CA TYR A 63 -5.95 12.34 8.73
C TYR A 63 -5.20 11.04 8.55
N GLY A 64 -4.50 10.62 9.59
CA GLY A 64 -3.65 9.44 9.61
C GLY A 64 -4.36 8.19 10.11
N GLU A 65 -4.26 7.13 9.32
CA GLU A 65 -4.57 5.76 9.71
C GLU A 65 -3.29 4.93 9.65
N ASP A 66 -3.00 4.16 10.70
CA ASP A 66 -1.82 3.29 10.79
C ASP A 66 -2.27 1.90 11.25
N ASP A 67 -2.19 0.93 10.34
CA ASP A 67 -2.60 -0.46 10.59
C ASP A 67 -1.45 -1.34 11.15
N GLY A 68 -0.31 -0.72 11.46
CA GLY A 68 0.90 -1.40 11.92
C GLY A 68 1.84 -1.81 10.80
N GLY A 69 1.39 -1.85 9.54
CA GLY A 69 2.23 -2.09 8.35
C GLY A 69 2.26 -0.90 7.38
N THR A 70 1.19 -0.13 7.29
CA THR A 70 1.00 0.98 6.38
C THR A 70 0.49 2.20 7.15
N LEU A 71 1.11 3.35 6.92
CA LEU A 71 0.59 4.67 7.30
C LEU A 71 -0.06 5.32 6.07
N SER A 72 -1.35 5.60 6.17
CA SER A 72 -2.13 6.34 5.17
C SER A 72 -2.50 7.71 5.73
N LEU A 73 -2.20 8.79 5.01
CA LEU A 73 -2.58 10.15 5.36
C LEU A 73 -3.50 10.71 4.28
N ALA A 74 -4.76 10.99 4.61
CA ALA A 74 -5.65 11.76 3.75
C ALA A 74 -5.38 13.27 3.95
N VAL A 75 -5.16 14.01 2.86
CA VAL A 75 -4.86 15.45 2.90
C VAL A 75 -6.12 16.22 2.53
N VAL A 76 -6.56 17.12 3.40
CA VAL A 76 -7.78 17.91 3.19
C VAL A 76 -7.54 19.38 3.48
N ARG A 77 -8.37 20.24 2.87
CA ARG A 77 -8.36 21.67 3.17
C ARG A 77 -9.03 21.93 4.52
N ALA A 78 -8.39 22.75 5.34
CA ALA A 78 -8.97 23.27 6.57
C ALA A 78 -10.12 24.23 6.22
N ARG A 79 -11.24 24.13 6.93
CA ARG A 79 -12.36 25.08 6.80
C ARG A 79 -12.12 26.31 7.69
N PRO A 80 -12.59 27.51 7.27
CA PRO A 80 -12.45 28.74 8.05
C PRO A 80 -13.10 28.67 9.44
N GLU A 81 -14.22 27.94 9.56
CA GLU A 81 -15.06 27.85 10.77
C GLU A 81 -14.56 26.82 11.81
N GLY A 82 -13.40 26.22 11.57
CA GLY A 82 -12.95 25.05 12.32
C GLY A 82 -13.57 23.77 11.79
N GLY A 83 -12.72 22.78 11.54
CA GLY A 83 -13.09 21.51 10.93
C GLY A 83 -12.40 21.27 9.59
N ALA A 84 -12.50 20.05 9.10
CA ALA A 84 -11.96 19.63 7.81
C ALA A 84 -13.06 19.32 6.82
N GLU A 85 -12.76 19.54 5.55
CA GLU A 85 -13.54 18.95 4.48
C GLU A 85 -13.36 17.42 4.46
N VAL A 86 -14.44 16.69 4.13
CA VAL A 86 -14.34 15.24 3.91
C VAL A 86 -13.46 15.01 2.69
N PRO A 87 -12.46 14.10 2.75
CA PRO A 87 -11.65 13.79 1.58
C PRO A 87 -12.53 13.35 0.41
N ASP A 88 -12.47 14.08 -0.70
CA ASP A 88 -13.11 13.65 -1.96
C ASP A 88 -12.18 12.69 -2.73
N ALA A 89 -12.69 12.08 -3.81
CA ALA A 89 -11.92 11.14 -4.61
C ALA A 89 -10.72 11.78 -5.36
N GLY A 90 -10.59 13.11 -5.37
CA GLY A 90 -9.47 13.86 -5.94
C GLY A 90 -8.51 14.43 -4.90
N ALA A 91 -8.80 14.25 -3.61
CA ALA A 91 -7.96 14.72 -2.51
C ALA A 91 -6.59 14.02 -2.54
N ALA A 92 -5.55 14.77 -2.23
CA ALA A 92 -4.21 14.19 -2.15
C ALA A 92 -4.16 13.19 -0.99
N SER A 93 -3.42 12.09 -1.18
CA SER A 93 -3.18 11.09 -0.14
C SER A 93 -1.71 10.70 -0.10
N ILE A 94 -1.24 10.29 1.07
CA ILE A 94 0.12 9.77 1.25
C ILE A 94 0.00 8.36 1.77
N VAL A 95 0.66 7.39 1.11
CA VAL A 95 0.62 5.98 1.49
C VAL A 95 2.05 5.50 1.67
N LEU A 96 2.40 5.13 2.90
CA LEU A 96 3.76 4.77 3.28
C LEU A 96 3.80 3.40 3.92
N GLN A 97 4.69 2.54 3.41
CA GLN A 97 4.95 1.23 3.98
C GLN A 97 5.96 1.33 5.11
N ARG A 98 5.69 0.62 6.20
CA ARG A 98 6.59 0.51 7.33
C ARG A 98 7.73 -0.45 6.98
N THR A 99 8.95 0.06 6.97
CA THR A 99 10.17 -0.70 6.64
C THR A 99 11.20 -0.57 7.76
N PRO A 100 12.26 -1.40 7.80
CA PRO A 100 13.37 -1.20 8.72
C PRO A 100 14.07 0.17 8.59
N GLN A 101 13.87 0.87 7.48
CA GLN A 101 14.42 2.20 7.22
C GLN A 101 13.46 3.33 7.64
N GLY A 102 12.25 2.99 8.13
CA GLY A 102 11.17 3.92 8.42
C GLY A 102 9.98 3.75 7.47
N PHE A 103 9.11 4.75 7.42
CA PHE A 103 7.98 4.74 6.51
C PHE A 103 8.40 5.28 5.14
N VAL A 104 8.22 4.47 4.08
CA VAL A 104 8.61 4.82 2.71
C VAL A 104 7.46 4.49 1.77
N GLY A 105 7.15 5.39 0.84
CA GLY A 105 6.12 5.18 -0.16
C GLY A 105 5.94 6.42 -1.01
N GLU A 106 4.70 6.88 -1.15
CA GLU A 106 4.36 7.90 -2.13
C GLU A 106 3.22 8.82 -1.69
N THR A 107 3.28 10.06 -2.17
CA THR A 107 2.14 10.97 -2.21
C THR A 107 1.46 10.83 -3.57
N ARG A 108 0.14 10.73 -3.57
CA ARG A 108 -0.74 10.66 -4.75
C ARG A 108 -1.59 11.92 -4.78
N ALA A 109 -1.63 12.60 -5.90
CA ALA A 109 -2.42 13.82 -6.06
C ALA A 109 -2.89 13.99 -7.51
N THR A 110 -3.63 15.07 -7.78
CA THR A 110 -3.96 15.51 -9.13
C THR A 110 -3.12 16.74 -9.49
N GLY A 111 -2.32 16.62 -10.55
CA GLY A 111 -1.66 17.73 -11.22
C GLY A 111 -2.46 18.17 -12.45
N PHE A 112 -2.01 19.24 -13.11
CA PHE A 112 -2.64 19.73 -14.33
C PHE A 112 -1.59 19.95 -15.42
N THR A 113 -1.90 19.57 -16.65
CA THR A 113 -1.03 19.81 -17.82
C THR A 113 -0.99 21.30 -18.18
N GLY A 114 -0.15 21.68 -19.16
CA GLY A 114 -0.10 23.06 -19.65
C GLY A 114 -1.43 23.51 -20.28
N SER A 115 -2.20 22.58 -20.85
CA SER A 115 -3.57 22.82 -21.33
C SER A 115 -4.63 22.84 -20.23
N GLY A 116 -4.27 22.53 -18.98
CA GLY A 116 -5.19 22.49 -17.83
C GLY A 116 -5.93 21.16 -17.65
N ALA A 117 -5.54 20.10 -18.37
CA ALA A 117 -6.14 18.78 -18.19
C ALA A 117 -5.66 18.14 -16.86
N PRO A 118 -6.56 17.52 -16.06
CA PRO A 118 -6.16 16.87 -14.82
C PRO A 118 -5.40 15.57 -15.10
N CYS A 119 -4.31 15.36 -14.36
CA CYS A 119 -3.48 14.16 -14.44
C CYS A 119 -3.18 13.61 -13.04
N PRO A 120 -3.25 12.28 -12.84
CA PRO A 120 -2.73 11.68 -11.62
C PRO A 120 -1.22 11.89 -11.55
N VAL A 121 -0.73 12.32 -10.39
CA VAL A 121 0.69 12.50 -10.11
C VAL A 121 1.08 11.75 -8.84
N VAL A 122 2.28 11.18 -8.86
CA VAL A 122 2.81 10.36 -7.77
C VAL A 122 4.23 10.82 -7.45
N PHE A 123 4.52 10.97 -6.15
CA PHE A 123 5.78 11.50 -5.64
C PHE A 123 6.37 10.62 -4.56
N PRO A 124 7.65 10.21 -4.66
CA PRO A 124 8.32 9.51 -3.58
C PRO A 124 8.26 10.32 -2.28
N THR A 125 7.79 9.68 -1.21
CA THR A 125 7.60 10.29 0.11
C THR A 125 8.11 9.34 1.18
N GLU A 126 8.72 9.89 2.22
CA GLU A 126 9.16 9.11 3.37
C GLU A 126 9.00 9.91 4.66
N VAL A 127 8.86 9.20 5.78
CA VAL A 127 8.99 9.83 7.10
C VAL A 127 10.47 9.93 7.45
N VAL A 128 10.92 11.13 7.76
CA VAL A 128 12.27 11.40 8.26
C VAL A 128 12.35 11.20 9.77
N THR A 129 11.33 11.66 10.50
CA THR A 129 11.25 11.53 11.96
C THR A 129 9.82 11.33 12.41
N CYS A 130 9.60 10.41 13.35
CA CYS A 130 8.38 10.32 14.15
C CYS A 130 8.68 10.88 15.55
N ALA A 131 7.87 11.81 16.03
CA ALA A 131 7.94 12.35 17.37
C ALA A 131 6.54 12.40 17.99
N ASP A 132 6.45 12.48 19.31
CA ASP A 132 5.16 12.59 20.00
C ASP A 132 4.37 13.83 19.54
N THR A 133 5.09 14.89 19.17
CA THR A 133 4.53 16.16 18.70
C THR A 133 4.13 16.13 17.23
N GLY A 134 4.55 15.14 16.43
CA GLY A 134 4.29 15.16 14.99
C GLY A 134 5.16 14.25 14.11
N LEU A 135 5.00 14.43 12.81
CA LEU A 135 5.75 13.73 11.76
C LEU A 135 6.53 14.73 10.92
N THR A 136 7.77 14.39 10.57
CA THR A 136 8.49 15.10 9.49
C THR A 136 8.49 14.22 8.25
N LEU A 137 7.89 14.71 7.17
CA LEU A 137 7.87 14.05 5.88
C LEU A 137 8.95 14.64 4.96
N ARG A 138 9.47 13.84 4.04
CA ARG A 138 10.29 14.33 2.92
C ARG A 138 9.68 13.87 1.61
N SER A 139 9.16 14.82 0.83
CA SER A 139 8.46 14.60 -0.43
C SER A 139 9.04 15.49 -1.53
N ALA A 140 8.75 15.18 -2.79
CA ALA A 140 9.06 16.09 -3.89
C ALA A 140 8.17 17.35 -3.81
N ALA A 141 8.77 18.53 -3.99
CA ALA A 141 8.06 19.82 -3.97
C ALA A 141 7.11 20.01 -5.17
N SER A 142 7.43 19.40 -6.30
CA SER A 142 6.70 19.55 -7.56
C SER A 142 7.03 18.42 -8.54
N ALA A 143 6.10 18.11 -9.45
CA ALA A 143 6.38 17.35 -10.67
C ALA A 143 5.93 18.18 -11.85
N SER A 144 6.80 18.26 -12.84
CA SER A 144 6.41 18.68 -14.18
C SER A 144 5.81 17.47 -14.91
N ILE A 145 4.63 17.65 -15.49
CA ILE A 145 3.96 16.64 -16.31
C ILE A 145 3.76 17.17 -17.74
N ASP A 146 3.87 16.28 -18.72
CA ASP A 146 3.55 16.57 -20.13
C ASP A 146 2.05 16.42 -20.41
N GLU A 147 1.63 16.75 -21.63
CA GLU A 147 0.23 16.61 -22.07
C GLU A 147 -0.26 15.14 -22.12
N GLY A 148 0.64 14.17 -21.97
CA GLY A 148 0.33 12.75 -21.86
C GLY A 148 0.31 12.23 -20.42
N CYS A 149 0.27 13.11 -19.42
CA CYS A 149 0.35 12.78 -17.99
C CYS A 149 1.63 11.99 -17.60
N ARG A 150 2.74 12.21 -18.29
CA ARG A 150 4.04 11.61 -17.96
C ARG A 150 4.97 12.65 -17.35
N PRO A 151 5.93 12.25 -16.50
CA PRO A 151 6.97 13.16 -16.03
C PRO A 151 7.65 13.86 -17.21
N ALA A 152 7.71 15.19 -17.17
CA ALA A 152 8.26 15.98 -18.26
C ALA A 152 9.77 15.69 -18.41
N PRO A 153 10.27 15.37 -19.62
CA PRO A 153 11.68 15.04 -19.85
C PRO A 153 12.65 16.16 -19.50
N SER A 154 12.19 17.42 -19.57
CA SER A 154 12.95 18.64 -19.32
C SER A 154 12.58 19.34 -18.00
N GLY A 155 11.88 18.64 -17.10
CA GLY A 155 11.57 19.17 -15.77
C GLY A 155 12.85 19.36 -14.94
N ALA A 156 12.90 20.42 -14.15
CA ALA A 156 13.93 20.55 -13.12
C ALA A 156 13.90 19.32 -12.20
N PRO A 157 15.05 18.84 -11.68
CA PRO A 157 15.05 17.76 -10.70
C PRO A 157 14.09 18.09 -9.56
N ALA A 158 13.26 17.13 -9.17
CA ALA A 158 12.33 17.32 -8.07
C ALA A 158 13.11 17.64 -6.78
N VAL A 159 13.10 18.90 -6.37
CA VAL A 159 13.63 19.31 -5.07
C VAL A 159 12.81 18.60 -4.00
N ARG A 160 13.47 17.86 -3.11
CA ARG A 160 12.79 17.20 -2.01
C ARG A 160 12.77 18.14 -0.81
N LEU A 161 11.58 18.48 -0.33
CA LEU A 161 11.37 19.35 0.81
C LEU A 161 10.98 18.55 2.04
N GLN A 162 11.38 19.05 3.20
CA GLN A 162 10.87 18.56 4.47
C GLN A 162 9.60 19.30 4.83
N GLN A 163 8.60 18.57 5.29
CA GLN A 163 7.30 19.09 5.71
C GLN A 163 7.04 18.61 7.13
N VAL A 164 6.78 19.52 8.05
CA VAL A 164 6.48 19.19 9.44
C VAL A 164 4.97 19.17 9.62
N LEU A 165 4.46 18.02 10.06
CA LEU A 165 3.07 17.79 10.42
C LEU A 165 2.97 17.72 11.94
N LEU A 166 2.27 18.66 12.56
CA LEU A 166 2.13 18.73 14.01
C LEU A 166 0.83 18.06 14.45
N ARG A 167 0.89 17.28 15.53
CA ARG A 167 -0.26 16.57 16.11
C ARG A 167 -1.13 17.56 16.91
N GLY A 168 -2.46 17.39 16.83
CA GLY A 168 -3.42 18.17 17.63
C GLY A 168 -4.04 19.38 16.91
N SER A 169 -4.66 20.30 17.66
CA SER A 169 -5.24 21.53 17.12
C SER A 169 -4.19 22.65 17.06
N PRO A 170 -4.19 23.53 16.03
CA PRO A 170 -3.24 24.65 15.94
C PRO A 170 -3.26 25.58 17.16
N ASP A 171 -4.42 25.69 17.83
CA ASP A 171 -4.67 26.60 18.95
C ASP A 171 -4.35 25.99 20.33
N ALA A 172 -3.72 24.80 20.39
CA ALA A 172 -3.32 24.17 21.65
C ALA A 172 -1.96 24.68 22.18
N GLY A 173 -1.61 25.94 21.87
CA GLY A 173 -0.46 26.65 22.42
C GLY A 173 -0.94 27.64 23.48
N THR A 174 -0.45 27.45 24.71
CA THR A 174 -0.58 28.33 25.89
C THR A 174 -0.32 29.81 25.62
#